data_AF-A0A7S2SF65-F1
#
_entry.id   AF-A0A7S2SF65-F1
#
_cell.length_a   1.000
_cell.length_b   1.000
_cell.length_c   1.000
_cell.angle_alpha   90.00
_cell.angle_beta   90.00
_cell.angle_gamma   90.00
#
_symmetry.space_group_name_H-M   'P 1'
#
loop_
_entity.id
_entity.type
_entity.pdbx_description
1 polymer ?
#
loop_
_entity_poly.entity_id
_entity_poly.type
_entity_poly.pdbx_seq_one_letter_code
_entity_poly.pdbx_strand_id
1 'polypeptide(L)'
;EGGPVEERVLDLSRQFLADIPEPFDLPRVKATLADRADPDPLKVVLSQEITRYNHLLRAVRQSLKDLGQAVQGVITVTDEIEHNMDALLAFKVPRTWGFAYPSLKPLAAWTQDLIHRCEQLDDWWSKARPKVYWLPGLTYPTGF
;
A
#
# COMPACT_ATOMS: atom_id res chain seq x y z
N GLU A 1 13.85 28.11 7.82
CA GLU A 1 12.39 28.18 8.05
C GLU A 1 11.74 27.51 6.85
N GLY A 2 10.87 26.53 7.09
CA GLY A 2 10.22 25.85 5.98
C GLY A 2 9.11 26.72 5.38
N GLY A 3 9.00 26.77 4.05
CA GLY A 3 7.95 27.54 3.37
C GLY A 3 6.55 26.90 3.52
N PRO A 4 5.45 27.62 3.20
CA PRO A 4 4.08 27.09 3.29
C PRO A 4 3.83 25.80 2.49
N VAL A 5 4.62 25.59 1.43
CA VAL A 5 4.57 24.38 0.59
C VAL A 5 5.18 23.18 1.32
N GLU A 6 6.31 23.38 1.97
CA GLU A 6 7.03 22.34 2.72
C GLU A 6 6.23 21.86 3.92
N GLU A 7 5.62 22.78 4.66
CA GLU A 7 4.69 22.45 5.76
C GLU A 7 3.51 21.61 5.26
N ARG A 8 2.91 22.00 4.13
CA ARG A 8 1.82 21.25 3.51
C ARG A 8 2.25 19.85 3.07
N VAL A 9 3.45 19.67 2.51
CA VAL A 9 3.98 18.34 2.16
C VAL A 9 4.13 17.48 3.41
N LEU A 10 4.68 18.03 4.49
CA LEU A 10 4.83 17.31 5.76
C LEU A 10 3.49 16.83 6.31
N ASP A 11 2.49 17.70 6.32
CA ASP A 11 1.16 17.37 6.86
C ASP A 11 0.46 16.31 6.02
N LEU A 12 0.48 16.45 4.69
CA LEU A 12 -0.07 15.43 3.79
C LEU A 12 0.66 14.10 3.94
N SER A 13 2.00 14.11 4.00
CA SER A 13 2.79 12.89 4.18
C SER A 13 2.45 12.18 5.49
N ARG A 14 2.30 12.93 6.59
CA ARG A 14 1.92 12.37 7.90
C ARG A 14 0.49 11.81 7.89
N GLN A 15 -0.45 12.56 7.30
CA GLN A 15 -1.84 12.15 7.19
C GLN A 15 -1.97 10.83 6.41
N PHE A 16 -1.43 10.78 5.19
CA PHE A 16 -1.49 9.57 4.39
C PHE A 16 -0.71 8.41 5.02
N LEU A 17 0.43 8.67 5.67
CA LEU A 17 1.19 7.62 6.33
C LEU A 17 0.41 6.97 7.49
N ALA A 18 -0.43 7.75 8.17
CA ALA A 18 -1.32 7.25 9.23
C ALA A 18 -2.46 6.38 8.67
N ASP A 19 -2.97 6.70 7.48
CA ASP A 19 -4.04 5.95 6.82
C ASP A 19 -3.54 4.64 6.16
N ILE A 20 -2.31 4.62 5.66
CA ILE A 20 -1.77 3.47 4.94
C ILE A 20 -1.51 2.29 5.89
N PRO A 21 -2.07 1.09 5.64
CA PRO A 21 -1.86 -0.09 6.50
C PRO A 21 -0.38 -0.47 6.67
N GLU A 22 -0.06 -1.10 7.79
CA GLU A 22 1.26 -1.72 7.96
C GLU A 22 1.38 -2.99 7.10
N PRO A 23 2.60 -3.34 6.62
CA PRO A 23 2.83 -4.62 5.95
C PRO A 23 2.44 -5.81 6.85
N PHE A 24 1.78 -6.80 6.25
CA PHE A 24 1.43 -8.06 6.87
C PHE A 24 2.67 -8.84 7.35
N ASP A 25 2.55 -9.52 8.48
CA ASP A 25 3.53 -10.49 8.97
C ASP A 25 3.39 -11.80 8.16
N LEU A 26 4.18 -11.92 7.09
CA LEU A 26 4.17 -13.09 6.21
C LEU A 26 4.45 -14.42 6.93
N PRO A 27 5.44 -14.53 7.83
CA PRO A 27 5.61 -15.71 8.67
C PRO A 27 4.34 -16.09 9.44
N ARG A 28 3.69 -15.14 10.11
CA ARG A 28 2.44 -15.38 10.86
C ARG A 28 1.29 -15.80 9.95
N VAL A 29 1.13 -15.15 8.81
CA VAL A 29 0.14 -15.51 7.79
C VAL A 29 0.34 -16.96 7.35
N LYS A 30 1.57 -17.33 6.96
CA LYS A 30 1.87 -18.70 6.50
C LYS A 30 1.63 -19.75 7.57
N ALA A 31 2.02 -19.48 8.82
CA ALA A 31 1.76 -20.37 9.94
C ALA A 31 0.25 -20.58 10.15
N THR A 32 -0.54 -19.50 10.09
CA THR A 32 -2.00 -19.56 10.22
C THR A 32 -2.66 -20.36 9.09
N LEU A 33 -2.16 -20.25 7.86
CA LEU A 33 -2.69 -20.97 6.71
C LEU A 33 -2.31 -22.46 6.68
N ALA A 34 -1.21 -22.85 7.33
CA ALA A 34 -0.74 -24.24 7.34
C ALA A 34 -1.76 -25.19 7.96
N ASP A 35 -2.40 -24.78 9.06
CA ASP A 35 -3.37 -25.60 9.80
C ASP A 35 -4.82 -25.48 9.27
N ARG A 36 -5.05 -24.66 8.24
CA ARG A 36 -6.39 -24.45 7.67
C ARG A 36 -6.77 -25.52 6.65
N ALA A 37 -8.04 -25.89 6.67
CA ALA A 37 -8.66 -26.82 5.70
C ALA A 37 -8.91 -26.20 4.31
N ASP A 38 -8.49 -24.95 4.08
CA ASP A 38 -8.57 -24.29 2.78
C ASP A 38 -7.82 -25.11 1.69
N PRO A 39 -8.29 -25.12 0.44
CA PRO A 39 -7.54 -25.70 -0.68
C PRO A 39 -6.16 -25.05 -0.84
N ASP A 40 -5.12 -25.86 -1.03
CA ASP A 40 -3.74 -25.39 -1.15
C ASP A 40 -3.52 -24.33 -2.25
N PRO A 41 -4.13 -24.43 -3.45
CA PRO A 41 -4.02 -23.36 -4.46
C PRO A 41 -4.49 -22.00 -3.94
N LEU A 42 -5.54 -21.97 -3.12
CA LEU A 42 -6.09 -20.73 -2.55
C LEU A 42 -5.17 -20.14 -1.46
N LYS A 43 -4.50 -21.00 -0.67
CA LYS A 43 -3.46 -20.55 0.27
C LYS A 43 -2.26 -19.94 -0.45
N VAL A 44 -1.86 -20.53 -1.58
CA VAL A 44 -0.77 -20.02 -2.43
C VAL A 44 -1.13 -18.65 -3.01
N VAL A 45 -2.33 -18.52 -3.60
CA VAL A 45 -2.84 -17.23 -4.11
C VAL A 45 -2.80 -16.17 -3.03
N LEU A 46 -3.40 -16.43 -1.86
CA LEU A 46 -3.43 -15.47 -0.75
C LEU A 46 -2.03 -15.06 -0.31
N SER A 47 -1.10 -16.01 -0.18
CA SER A 47 0.29 -15.73 0.20
C SER A 47 1.01 -14.86 -0.83
N GLN A 48 0.78 -15.09 -2.12
CA GLN A 48 1.35 -14.30 -3.20
C GLN A 48 0.78 -12.88 -3.24
N GLU A 49 -0.54 -12.75 -3.08
CA GLU A 49 -1.23 -11.46 -3.01
C GLU A 49 -0.75 -10.62 -1.83
N ILE A 50 -0.69 -11.21 -0.63
CA ILE A 50 -0.13 -10.54 0.56
C ILE A 50 1.32 -10.11 0.33
N THR A 51 2.13 -10.92 -0.36
CA THR A 51 3.51 -10.57 -0.70
C THR A 51 3.56 -9.34 -1.60
N ARG A 52 2.72 -9.28 -2.65
CA ARG A 52 2.65 -8.15 -3.58
C ARG A 52 2.17 -6.87 -2.88
N TYR A 53 1.12 -6.95 -2.08
CA TYR A 53 0.66 -5.81 -1.28
C TYR A 53 1.71 -5.35 -0.26
N ASN A 54 2.45 -6.27 0.36
CA ASN A 54 3.56 -5.90 1.22
C ASN A 54 4.66 -5.11 0.52
N HIS A 55 4.98 -5.43 -0.74
CA HIS A 55 5.89 -4.60 -1.53
C HIS A 55 5.32 -3.20 -1.75
N LEU A 56 4.04 -3.09 -2.10
CA LEU A 56 3.36 -1.80 -2.27
C LEU A 56 3.34 -0.98 -0.99
N LEU A 57 2.89 -1.56 0.12
CA LEU A 57 2.80 -0.89 1.42
C LEU A 57 4.17 -0.38 1.86
N ARG A 58 5.24 -1.18 1.70
CA ARG A 58 6.60 -0.73 2.00
C ARG A 58 7.04 0.43 1.11
N ALA A 59 6.81 0.35 -0.20
CA ALA A 59 7.16 1.41 -1.13
C ALA A 59 6.45 2.73 -0.78
N VAL A 60 5.13 2.69 -0.60
CA VAL A 60 4.31 3.86 -0.26
C VAL A 60 4.74 4.47 1.07
N ARG A 61 4.86 3.65 2.12
CA ARG A 61 5.26 4.11 3.45
C ARG A 61 6.68 4.68 3.45
N GLN A 62 7.60 4.08 2.69
CA GLN A 62 8.96 4.60 2.55
C GLN A 62 8.96 5.94 1.80
N SER A 63 8.28 6.04 0.65
CA SER A 63 8.16 7.31 -0.08
C SER A 63 7.62 8.43 0.81
N LEU A 64 6.55 8.19 1.57
CA LEU A 64 5.97 9.20 2.48
C LEU A 64 6.92 9.64 3.59
N LYS A 65 7.74 8.72 4.12
CA LYS A 65 8.79 9.03 5.10
C LYS A 65 9.92 9.83 4.48
N ASP A 66 10.36 9.44 3.28
CA ASP A 66 11.43 10.12 2.54
C ASP A 66 11.02 11.56 2.22
N LEU A 67 9.77 11.79 1.81
CA LEU A 67 9.22 13.14 1.64
C LEU A 67 9.37 13.99 2.91
N GLY A 68 9.02 13.43 4.07
CA GLY A 68 9.15 14.15 5.33
C GLY A 68 10.61 14.41 5.74
N GLN A 69 11.51 13.47 5.47
CA GLN A 69 12.94 13.61 5.73
C GLN A 69 13.60 14.62 4.78
N ALA A 70 13.19 14.63 3.51
CA ALA A 70 13.71 15.55 2.50
C ALA A 70 13.33 17.00 2.82
N VAL A 71 12.07 17.25 3.19
CA VAL A 71 11.62 18.58 3.64
C VAL A 71 12.37 19.05 4.88
N GLN A 72 12.73 18.13 5.78
CA GLN A 72 13.52 18.46 6.97
C GLN A 72 15.03 18.59 6.70
N GLY A 73 15.48 18.40 5.45
CA GLY A 73 16.89 18.43 5.08
C GLY A 73 17.71 17.25 5.62
N VAL A 74 17.06 16.16 6.03
CA VAL A 74 17.71 14.94 6.57
C VAL A 74 18.29 14.09 5.45
N ILE A 75 17.63 14.06 4.29
CA ILE A 75 18.10 13.37 3.09
C ILE A 75 18.14 14.32 1.90
N THR A 76 19.01 14.01 0.93
CA THR A 76 19.11 14.77 -0.32
C THR A 76 17.86 14.55 -1.17
N VAL A 77 17.28 15.65 -1.65
CA VAL A 77 16.18 15.60 -2.64
C VAL A 77 16.71 15.00 -3.93
N THR A 78 16.05 13.94 -4.40
CA THR A 78 16.27 13.31 -5.70
C THR A 78 15.11 13.61 -6.63
N ASP A 79 15.28 13.39 -7.93
CA ASP A 79 14.21 13.53 -8.93
C ASP A 79 12.96 12.71 -8.57
N GLU A 80 13.14 11.54 -7.92
CA GLU A 80 12.03 10.71 -7.45
C GLU A 80 11.29 11.35 -6.28
N ILE A 81 12.01 11.92 -5.31
CA ILE A 81 11.41 12.62 -4.18
C ILE A 81 10.65 13.86 -4.67
N GLU A 82 11.26 14.65 -5.55
CA GLU A 82 10.62 15.83 -6.16
C GLU A 82 9.34 15.44 -6.92
N HIS A 83 9.39 14.38 -7.73
CA HIS A 83 8.20 13.85 -8.39
C HIS A 83 7.10 13.43 -7.41
N ASN A 84 7.47 12.75 -6.32
CA ASN A 84 6.52 12.31 -5.30
C ASN A 84 5.91 13.52 -4.55
N MET A 85 6.68 14.58 -4.29
CA MET A 85 6.20 15.84 -3.70
C MET A 85 5.14 16.49 -4.59
N ASP A 86 5.44 16.66 -5.87
CA ASP A 86 4.54 17.27 -6.84
C ASP A 86 3.23 16.48 -6.99
N ALA A 87 3.33 15.16 -7.04
CA ALA A 87 2.17 14.28 -7.11
C ALA A 87 1.29 14.43 -5.85
N LEU A 88 1.90 14.46 -4.66
CA LEU A 88 1.21 14.61 -3.39
C LEU A 88 0.48 15.96 -3.29
N LEU A 89 1.16 17.05 -3.66
CA LEU A 89 0.60 18.40 -3.69
C LEU A 89 -0.55 18.54 -4.70
N ALA A 90 -0.49 17.79 -5.80
CA ALA A 90 -1.53 17.70 -6.81
C ALA A 90 -2.65 16.69 -6.49
N PHE A 91 -2.62 16.04 -5.32
CA PHE A 91 -3.54 14.96 -4.92
C PHE A 91 -3.63 13.81 -5.94
N LYS A 92 -2.51 13.50 -6.58
CA LYS A 92 -2.36 12.39 -7.53
C LYS A 92 -1.55 11.27 -6.91
N VAL A 93 -1.83 10.05 -7.35
CA VAL A 93 -1.03 8.87 -6.98
C VAL A 93 0.35 8.99 -7.67
N PRO A 94 1.46 8.98 -6.92
CA PRO A 94 2.80 8.93 -7.50
C PRO A 94 2.99 7.72 -8.41
N ARG A 95 3.71 7.90 -9.52
CA ARG A 95 3.92 6.84 -10.53
C ARG A 95 4.63 5.62 -9.95
N THR A 96 5.47 5.83 -8.95
CA THR A 96 6.24 4.80 -8.23
C THR A 96 5.35 3.81 -7.49
N TRP A 97 4.08 4.14 -7.22
CA TRP A 97 3.12 3.25 -6.54
C TRP A 97 2.28 2.40 -7.50
N GLY A 98 2.33 2.70 -8.80
CA GLY A 98 1.43 2.11 -9.81
C GLY A 98 1.72 0.65 -10.20
N PHE A 99 2.76 0.02 -9.65
CA PHE A 99 3.19 -1.33 -10.07
C PHE A 99 2.26 -2.46 -9.62
N ALA A 100 1.46 -2.24 -8.57
CA ALA A 100 0.61 -3.29 -8.01
C ALA A 100 -0.74 -3.38 -8.73
N TYR A 101 -1.39 -2.24 -9.01
CA TYR A 101 -2.62 -2.17 -9.78
C TYR A 101 -2.78 -0.81 -10.48
N PRO A 102 -3.19 -0.76 -11.76
CA PRO A 102 -3.47 0.48 -12.47
C PRO A 102 -4.68 1.20 -11.86
N SER A 103 -4.59 2.53 -11.69
CA SER A 103 -5.69 3.35 -11.18
C SER A 103 -5.65 4.76 -11.77
N LEU A 104 -6.84 5.31 -12.03
CA LEU A 104 -7.05 6.73 -12.35
C LEU A 104 -7.69 7.50 -11.17
N LYS A 105 -7.82 6.86 -10.00
CA LYS A 105 -8.42 7.47 -8.82
C LYS A 105 -7.53 8.61 -8.28
N PRO A 106 -8.11 9.69 -7.77
CA PRO A 106 -7.36 10.67 -7.00
C PRO A 106 -6.78 10.03 -5.73
N LEU A 107 -5.72 10.62 -5.19
CA LEU A 107 -4.94 10.05 -4.08
C LEU A 107 -5.80 9.58 -2.91
N ALA A 108 -6.73 10.41 -2.43
CA ALA A 108 -7.61 10.03 -1.31
C ALA A 108 -8.46 8.78 -1.61
N ALA A 109 -9.07 8.72 -2.80
CA ALA A 109 -9.89 7.58 -3.20
C ALA A 109 -9.03 6.34 -3.49
N TRP A 110 -7.79 6.51 -3.92
CA TRP A 110 -6.82 5.42 -4.07
C TRP A 110 -6.38 4.86 -2.72
N THR A 111 -6.11 5.71 -1.72
CA THR A 111 -5.77 5.30 -0.35
C THR A 111 -6.90 4.46 0.25
N GLN A 112 -8.16 4.91 0.12
CA GLN A 112 -9.31 4.14 0.58
C GLN A 112 -9.47 2.80 -0.17
N ASP A 113 -9.17 2.76 -1.47
CA ASP A 113 -9.19 1.51 -2.24
C ASP A 113 -8.11 0.53 -1.74
N LEU A 114 -6.90 1.03 -1.44
CA LEU A 114 -5.81 0.25 -0.87
C LEU A 114 -6.16 -0.32 0.51
N ILE A 115 -6.81 0.47 1.38
CA ILE A 115 -7.26 0.02 2.69
C ILE A 115 -8.23 -1.15 2.54
N HIS A 116 -9.30 -1.01 1.73
CA HIS A 116 -10.26 -2.09 1.51
C HIS A 116 -9.63 -3.36 0.90
N ARG A 117 -8.63 -3.20 0.01
CA ARG A 117 -7.88 -4.33 -0.54
C ARG A 117 -7.12 -5.09 0.54
N CYS A 118 -6.44 -4.36 1.43
CA CYS A 118 -5.75 -4.94 2.57
C CYS A 118 -6.72 -5.60 3.54
N GLU A 119 -7.87 -4.99 3.84
CA GLU A 119 -8.90 -5.55 4.72
C GLU A 119 -9.46 -6.87 4.18
N GLN A 120 -9.71 -6.98 2.87
CA GLN A 120 -10.13 -8.26 2.28
C GLN A 120 -9.10 -9.37 2.56
N LEU A 121 -7.81 -9.08 2.37
CA LEU A 121 -6.76 -10.07 2.61
C LEU A 121 -6.62 -10.38 4.09
N ASP A 122 -6.74 -9.35 4.94
CA ASP A 122 -6.68 -9.48 6.39
C ASP A 122 -7.76 -10.43 6.92
N ASP A 123 -9.00 -10.18 6.51
CA ASP A 123 -10.15 -11.02 6.82
C ASP A 123 -9.96 -12.44 6.28
N TRP A 124 -9.43 -12.56 5.05
CA TRP A 124 -9.20 -13.87 4.45
C TRP A 124 -8.19 -14.68 5.26
N TRP A 125 -7.01 -14.15 5.60
CA TRP A 125 -6.00 -14.95 6.31
C TRP A 125 -6.34 -15.16 7.80
N SER A 126 -6.91 -14.16 8.47
CA SER A 126 -7.08 -14.16 9.93
C SER A 126 -8.41 -14.76 10.41
N LYS A 127 -9.49 -14.67 9.62
CA LYS A 127 -10.82 -15.12 10.02
C LYS A 127 -11.22 -16.40 9.31
N ALA A 128 -11.47 -16.32 8.01
CA ALA A 128 -11.98 -17.43 7.22
C ALA A 128 -11.88 -17.14 5.73
N ARG A 129 -11.99 -18.18 4.92
CA ARG A 129 -12.05 -18.07 3.47
C ARG A 129 -13.31 -17.29 3.04
N PRO A 130 -13.21 -16.29 2.15
CA PRO A 130 -14.38 -15.59 1.62
C PRO A 130 -15.34 -16.57 0.94
N LYS A 131 -16.64 -16.35 1.15
CA LYS A 131 -17.70 -17.03 0.37
C LYS A 131 -17.85 -16.42 -1.02
N VAL A 132 -17.52 -15.13 -1.14
CA VAL A 132 -17.51 -14.34 -2.38
C VAL A 132 -16.20 -13.59 -2.42
N TYR A 133 -15.49 -13.66 -3.55
CA TYR A 133 -14.20 -13.00 -3.74
C TYR A 133 -14.39 -11.67 -4.45
N TRP A 134 -13.85 -10.58 -3.90
CA TRP A 134 -13.70 -9.33 -4.64
C TRP A 134 -12.45 -9.43 -5.52
N LEU A 135 -12.62 -10.07 -6.68
CA LEU A 135 -11.55 -10.31 -7.67
C LEU A 135 -10.81 -9.03 -8.10
N PRO A 136 -11.48 -7.87 -8.31
CA PRO A 136 -10.79 -6.61 -8.60
C PRO A 136 -9.85 -6.16 -7.47
N GLY A 137 -10.04 -6.68 -6.26
CA GLY A 137 -9.19 -6.46 -5.09
C GLY A 137 -7.89 -7.27 -5.11
N LEU A 138 -7.73 -8.22 -6.03
CA LEU A 138 -6.48 -8.95 -6.24
C LEU A 138 -5.60 -8.21 -7.26
N THR A 139 -4.29 -8.30 -7.10
CA THR A 139 -3.29 -7.74 -8.01
C THR A 139 -3.12 -8.58 -9.28
N TYR A 140 -3.39 -9.88 -9.21
CA TYR A 140 -3.30 -10.78 -10.36
C TYR A 140 -4.52 -11.72 -10.48
N PRO A 141 -5.71 -11.20 -10.86
CA PRO A 141 -6.94 -11.98 -10.89
C PRO A 141 -6.97 -13.08 -11.97
N THR A 142 -6.12 -13.01 -12.99
CA THR A 142 -6.05 -14.05 -14.05
C THR A 142 -5.40 -15.35 -13.59
N GLY A 143 -4.69 -15.33 -12.46
CA GLY A 143 -4.15 -16.53 -11.81
C GLY A 143 -5.04 -17.12 -10.72
N PHE A 144 -6.23 -16.54 -10.51
CA PHE A 144 -7.22 -16.97 -9.52
C PHE A 144 -8.16 -18.04 -10.08
#